data_AF-A0A444LDE2-F1
#
_entry.id   AF-A0A444LDE2-F1
#
_cell.length_a   1.000
_cell.length_b   1.000
_cell.length_c   1.000
_cell.angle_alpha   90.00
_cell.angle_beta   90.00
_cell.angle_gamma   90.00
#
_symmetry.space_group_name_H-M   'P 1'
#
loop_
_entity.id
_entity.type
_entity.pdbx_description
1 polymer ?
#
loop_
_entity_poly.entity_id
_entity_poly.type
_entity_poly.pdbx_seq_one_letter_code
_entity_poly.pdbx_strand_id
1 'polypeptide(L)'
;MTEKDFDFASALKEGLDEALAWKRGEIILETVTIDPMSAERIRAIRKNVAKSAKEFERRFGIPAATINNWEQGRRSPDPAGRLLLKILEAHPEIVEEAAQAA
;
A
#
# COMPACT_ATOMS: atom_id res chain seq x y z
N MET A 1 -42.94 3.09 19.36
CA MET A 1 -41.50 2.73 19.34
C MET A 1 -40.80 3.85 18.60
N THR A 2 -40.38 4.88 19.34
CA THR A 2 -39.66 6.02 18.79
C THR A 2 -38.25 5.59 18.44
N GLU A 3 -37.87 5.81 17.17
CA GLU A 3 -36.49 5.73 16.70
C GLU A 3 -35.61 6.53 17.66
N LYS A 4 -34.50 5.94 18.11
CA LYS A 4 -33.46 6.71 18.82
C LYS A 4 -32.96 7.76 17.84
N ASP A 5 -33.15 9.03 18.17
CA ASP A 5 -32.49 10.14 17.50
C ASP A 5 -30.98 9.88 17.55
N PHE A 6 -30.40 9.50 16.41
CA PHE A 6 -28.97 9.30 16.28
C PHE A 6 -28.30 10.69 16.33
N ASP A 7 -27.69 11.01 17.47
CA ASP A 7 -26.85 12.19 17.58
C ASP A 7 -25.46 11.88 17.00
N PHE A 8 -25.30 12.27 15.73
CA PHE A 8 -24.03 12.13 15.02
C PHE A 8 -22.87 12.81 15.75
N ALA A 9 -23.09 13.94 16.43
CA ALA A 9 -22.01 14.67 17.08
C ALA A 9 -21.43 13.87 18.25
N SER A 10 -22.29 13.31 19.11
CA SER A 10 -21.87 12.44 20.20
C SER A 10 -21.22 11.16 19.70
N ALA A 11 -21.80 10.51 18.68
CA ALA A 11 -21.24 9.28 18.10
C ALA A 11 -19.85 9.51 17.46
N LEU A 12 -19.65 10.65 16.79
CA LEU A 12 -18.36 11.01 16.22
C LEU A 12 -17.30 11.28 17.31
N LYS A 13 -17.70 11.97 18.39
CA LYS A 13 -16.82 12.22 19.54
C LYS A 13 -16.40 10.90 20.20
N GLU A 14 -17.35 10.01 20.44
CA GLU A 14 -17.10 8.69 21.03
C GLU A 14 -16.10 7.89 20.19
N GLY A 15 -16.31 7.78 18.87
CA GLY A 15 -15.37 7.08 17.99
C GLY A 15 -13.96 7.70 17.95
N LEU A 16 -13.84 9.02 18.07
CA LEU A 16 -12.52 9.69 18.14
C LEU A 16 -11.82 9.45 19.49
N ASP A 17 -12.58 9.43 20.60
CA ASP A 17 -12.05 9.13 21.92
C ASP A 17 -11.55 7.66 21.97
N GLU A 18 -12.28 6.72 21.38
CA GLU A 18 -11.85 5.31 21.22
C GLU A 18 -10.56 5.20 20.38
N ALA A 19 -10.48 5.92 19.26
CA ALA A 19 -9.27 5.93 18.42
C ALA A 19 -8.04 6.47 19.18
N LEU A 20 -8.22 7.46 20.07
CA LEU A 20 -7.16 7.97 20.93
C LEU A 20 -6.73 6.95 21.99
N ALA A 21 -7.68 6.29 22.66
CA ALA A 21 -7.40 5.25 23.66
C ALA A 21 -6.64 4.07 23.03
N TRP A 22 -7.03 3.65 21.82
CA TRP A 22 -6.31 2.62 21.06
C TRP A 22 -4.87 3.06 20.73
N LYS A 23 -4.69 4.30 20.27
CA LYS A 23 -3.36 4.85 19.96
C LYS A 23 -2.45 4.91 21.19
N ARG A 24 -3.02 5.05 22.39
CA ARG A 24 -2.30 5.03 23.68
C ARG A 24 -2.05 3.61 24.22
N GLY A 25 -2.61 2.58 23.58
CA GLY A 25 -2.52 1.20 24.05
C GLY A 25 -3.44 0.88 25.23
N GLU A 26 -4.45 1.71 25.48
CA GLU A 26 -5.40 1.54 26.59
C GLU A 26 -6.52 0.55 26.23
N ILE A 27 -6.86 0.44 24.95
CA ILE A 27 -7.85 -0.50 24.42
C ILE A 27 -7.30 -1.23 23.18
N ILE A 28 -7.90 -2.38 22.86
CA ILE A 28 -7.64 -3.12 21.62
C ILE A 28 -8.83 -2.91 20.69
N LEU A 29 -8.56 -2.41 19.48
CA LEU A 29 -9.53 -2.33 18.39
C LEU A 29 -9.14 -3.31 17.30
N GLU A 30 -10.14 -3.83 16.58
CA GLU A 30 -9.87 -4.53 15.32
C GLU A 30 -9.30 -3.50 14.33
N THR A 31 -8.04 -3.71 13.96
CA THR A 31 -7.33 -2.80 13.06
C THR A 31 -6.73 -3.55 11.91
N VAL A 32 -6.78 -2.93 10.73
CA VAL A 32 -6.07 -3.40 9.56
C VAL A 32 -4.85 -2.50 9.39
N THR A 33 -3.66 -3.06 9.59
CA THR A 33 -2.42 -2.34 9.26
C THR A 33 -2.25 -2.32 7.76
N ILE A 34 -2.46 -1.16 7.16
CA ILE A 34 -2.17 -0.94 5.74
C ILE A 34 -0.69 -0.59 5.63
N ASP A 35 0.09 -1.51 5.08
CA ASP A 35 1.47 -1.22 4.66
C ASP A 35 1.43 -0.04 3.67
N PRO A 36 2.03 1.11 4.04
CA PRO A 36 1.89 2.34 3.26
C PRO A 36 2.60 2.26 1.91
N MET A 37 3.50 1.26 1.71
CA MET A 37 4.30 1.10 0.49
C MET A 37 4.82 2.47 -0.01
N SER A 38 5.63 3.14 0.83
CA SER A 38 6.03 4.53 0.58
C SER A 38 6.79 4.69 -0.73
N ALA A 39 6.78 5.89 -1.30
CA ALA A 39 7.49 6.22 -2.53
C ALA A 39 8.98 5.85 -2.47
N GLU A 40 9.61 6.05 -1.31
CA GLU A 40 11.01 5.70 -1.04
C GLU A 40 11.23 4.19 -1.08
N ARG A 41 10.33 3.40 -0.48
CA ARG A 41 10.40 1.94 -0.51
C ARG A 41 10.21 1.41 -1.92
N ILE A 42 9.23 1.93 -2.66
CA ILE A 42 8.99 1.55 -4.06
C ILE A 42 10.25 1.80 -4.89
N ARG A 43 10.91 2.95 -4.68
CA ARG A 43 12.17 3.28 -5.35
C ARG A 43 13.30 2.34 -4.97
N ALA A 44 13.38 1.92 -3.71
CA ALA A 44 14.36 0.95 -3.24
C ALA A 44 14.15 -0.42 -3.89
N ILE A 45 12.91 -0.93 -3.91
CA ILE A 45 12.53 -2.17 -4.58
C ILE A 45 12.96 -2.12 -6.06
N ARG A 46 12.56 -1.07 -6.80
CA ARG A 46 12.92 -0.93 -8.21
C ARG A 46 14.43 -0.89 -8.42
N LYS A 47 15.20 -0.21 -7.57
CA LYS A 47 16.67 -0.16 -7.65
C LYS A 47 17.33 -1.53 -7.45
N ASN A 48 16.76 -2.36 -6.57
CA ASN A 48 17.31 -3.68 -6.29
C ASN A 48 17.13 -4.64 -7.47
N VAL A 49 16.03 -4.49 -8.22
CA VAL A 49 15.67 -5.42 -9.32
C VAL A 49 15.95 -4.86 -10.73
N ALA A 50 16.23 -3.57 -10.88
CA ALA A 50 16.54 -2.96 -12.18
C ALA A 50 17.38 -1.68 -12.01
N LYS A 51 18.25 -1.35 -12.97
CA LYS A 51 19.04 -0.11 -12.90
C LYS A 51 18.21 1.13 -13.26
N SER A 52 17.14 0.97 -14.04
CA SER A 52 16.25 2.05 -14.45
C SER A 52 14.76 1.64 -14.50
N ALA A 53 13.85 2.61 -14.52
CA ALA A 53 12.41 2.36 -14.73
C ALA A 53 12.13 1.72 -16.10
N LYS A 54 12.91 2.05 -17.13
CA LYS A 54 12.79 1.45 -18.46
C LYS A 54 13.26 0.00 -18.51
N GLU A 55 14.28 -0.34 -17.72
CA GLU A 55 14.71 -1.73 -17.55
C GLU A 55 13.69 -2.53 -16.73
N PHE A 56 13.13 -1.93 -15.68
CA PHE A 56 12.03 -2.52 -14.91
C PHE A 56 10.84 -2.87 -15.81
N GLU A 57 10.47 -1.97 -16.71
CA GLU A 57 9.42 -2.21 -17.72
C GLU A 57 9.75 -3.38 -18.64
N ARG A 58 10.98 -3.46 -19.15
CA ARG A 58 11.40 -4.59 -20.00
C ARG A 58 11.41 -5.92 -19.26
N ARG A 59 11.79 -5.92 -17.98
CA ARG A 59 11.97 -7.13 -17.17
C ARG A 59 10.64 -7.69 -16.65
N PHE A 60 9.69 -6.81 -16.31
CA PHE A 60 8.47 -7.20 -15.60
C PHE A 60 7.17 -6.78 -16.30
N GLY A 61 7.25 -6.13 -17.47
CA GLY A 61 6.07 -5.69 -18.23
C GLY A 61 5.28 -4.53 -17.61
N ILE A 62 5.76 -3.95 -16.50
CA ILE A 62 5.10 -2.83 -15.82
C ILE A 62 5.58 -1.51 -16.43
N PRO A 63 4.70 -0.66 -16.98
CA PRO A 63 5.13 0.57 -17.65
C PRO A 63 6.02 1.46 -16.78
N ALA A 64 7.11 1.99 -17.34
CA ALA A 64 8.02 2.88 -16.61
C ALA A 64 7.31 4.12 -16.04
N ALA A 65 6.27 4.60 -16.72
CA ALA A 65 5.46 5.71 -16.24
C ALA A 65 4.70 5.36 -14.94
N THR A 66 4.23 4.11 -14.80
CA THR A 66 3.55 3.64 -13.60
C THR A 66 4.50 3.64 -12.41
N ILE A 67 5.67 3.01 -12.54
CA ILE A 67 6.64 2.96 -11.44
C ILE A 67 7.13 4.37 -11.06
N ASN A 68 7.37 5.24 -12.04
CA ASN A 68 7.77 6.63 -11.79
C ASN A 68 6.71 7.42 -11.02
N ASN A 69 5.42 7.25 -11.34
CA ASN A 69 4.33 7.92 -10.63
C ASN A 69 4.27 7.46 -9.16
N TRP A 70 4.52 6.18 -8.90
CA TRP A 70 4.59 5.63 -7.55
C TRP A 70 5.83 6.10 -6.78
N GLU A 71 7.01 6.07 -7.40
CA GLU A 71 8.27 6.56 -6.81
C GLU A 71 8.26 8.07 -6.50
N GLN A 72 7.38 8.84 -7.14
CA GLN A 72 7.20 10.28 -6.90
C GLN A 72 6.02 10.57 -5.96
N GLY A 73 5.28 9.54 -5.50
CA GLY A 73 4.10 9.71 -4.66
C GLY A 73 2.90 10.38 -5.37
N ARG A 74 2.94 10.57 -6.70
CA ARG A 74 1.83 11.14 -7.47
C ARG A 74 0.62 10.22 -7.52
N ARG A 75 0.87 8.91 -7.43
CA ARG A 75 -0.14 7.86 -7.27
C ARG A 75 0.38 6.82 -6.30
N SER A 76 -0.52 6.10 -5.66
CA SER A 76 -0.19 4.92 -4.87
C SER A 76 -0.50 3.65 -5.67
N PRO A 77 0.25 2.56 -5.48
CA PRO A 77 -0.14 1.26 -6.00
C PRO A 77 -1.46 0.81 -5.35
N ASP A 78 -2.31 0.21 -6.17
CA ASP A 78 -3.51 -0.48 -5.72
C ASP A 78 -3.12 -1.76 -4.93
N PRO A 79 -4.08 -2.49 -4.33
CA PRO A 79 -3.75 -3.68 -3.55
C PRO A 79 -2.97 -4.74 -4.34
N ALA A 80 -3.29 -4.95 -5.61
CA ALA A 80 -2.59 -5.89 -6.48
C ALA A 80 -1.14 -5.44 -6.76
N GLY A 81 -0.95 -4.15 -7.08
CA GLY A 81 0.38 -3.56 -7.27
C GLY A 81 1.24 -3.61 -6.01
N ARG A 82 0.66 -3.44 -4.82
CA ARG A 82 1.39 -3.62 -3.55
C ARG A 82 1.82 -5.06 -3.34
N LEU A 83 0.93 -6.02 -3.61
CA LEU A 83 1.28 -7.44 -3.53
C LEU A 83 2.43 -7.77 -4.49
N LEU A 84 2.35 -7.30 -5.73
CA LEU A 84 3.40 -7.50 -6.73
C LEU A 84 4.75 -6.91 -6.28
N LEU A 85 4.74 -5.70 -5.74
CA LEU A 85 5.96 -5.06 -5.20
C LEU A 85 6.55 -5.84 -4.02
N LYS A 86 5.71 -6.43 -3.15
CA LYS A 86 6.17 -7.31 -2.06
C LYS A 86 6.81 -8.58 -2.59
N ILE A 87 6.22 -9.19 -3.62
CA ILE A 87 6.81 -10.37 -4.27
C ILE A 87 8.14 -9.99 -4.92
N LEU A 88 8.22 -8.85 -5.62
CA LEU A 88 9.49 -8.37 -6.19
C LEU A 88 10.57 -8.08 -5.14
N GLU A 89 10.18 -7.64 -3.94
CA GLU A 89 11.11 -7.38 -2.84
C GLU A 89 11.67 -8.67 -2.24
N ALA A 90 10.85 -9.72 -2.13
CA ALA A 90 11.22 -11.00 -1.51
C ALA A 90 11.79 -12.03 -2.50
N HIS A 91 11.17 -12.15 -3.68
CA HIS A 91 11.35 -13.20 -4.67
C HIS A 91 11.22 -12.65 -6.12
N PRO A 92 12.12 -11.77 -6.57
CA PRO A 92 12.06 -11.16 -7.90
C PRO A 92 12.10 -12.17 -9.05
N GLU A 93 12.73 -13.33 -8.84
CA GLU A 93 12.82 -14.44 -9.80
C GLU A 93 11.46 -14.98 -10.22
N ILE A 94 10.50 -15.06 -9.29
CA ILE A 94 9.15 -15.57 -9.57
C ILE A 94 8.41 -14.65 -10.53
N VAL A 95 8.54 -13.35 -10.33
CA VAL A 95 7.87 -12.34 -11.18
C VAL A 95 8.53 -12.28 -12.54
N GLU A 96 9.86 -12.40 -12.60
CA GLU A 96 10.60 -12.45 -13.86
C GLU A 96 10.24 -13.69 -14.69
N GLU A 97 10.18 -14.88 -14.07
CA GLU A 97 9.76 -16.11 -14.74
C GLU A 97 8.35 -15.96 -15.32
N ALA A 98 7.41 -15.45 -14.53
CA ALA A 98 6.04 -15.22 -14.97
C ALA A 98 5.95 -14.18 -16.10
N ALA A 99 6.80 -13.15 -16.08
CA ALA A 99 6.83 -12.11 -17.11
C ALA A 99 7.45 -12.57 -18.43
N GLN A 100 8.39 -13.53 -18.40
CA GLN A 100 9.02 -14.09 -19.59
C GLN A 100 8.21 -15.22 -20.25
N ALA A 101 7.27 -15.82 -19.51
CA ALA A 101 6.37 -16.86 -20.01
C ALA A 101 5.23 -16.33 -20.90
N ALA A 102 5.16 -15.02 -21.13
CA ALA A 102 4.15 -14.32 -21.93
C ALA A 102 4.75 -13.73 -23.21
#